data_AF-A0A1G0CK79-F1
#
_entry.id   AF-A0A1G0CK79-F1
#
_cell.length_a   1.000
_cell.length_b   1.000
_cell.length_c   1.000
_cell.angle_alpha   90.00
_cell.angle_beta   90.00
_cell.angle_gamma   90.00
#
_symmetry.space_group_name_H-M   'P 1'
#
loop_
_entity.id
_entity.type
_entity.pdbx_description
1 polymer ?
#
loop_
_entity_poly.entity_id
_entity_poly.type
_entity_poly.pdbx_seq_one_letter_code
_entity_poly.pdbx_strand_id
1 'polypeptide(L)'
;MDTQAATKLDMYKAVETVCMQHHGEWNTLPEFGSAFSRFAVKVAQLDLLTDETTADPLAREIGKNQNKALIGEHIRKLLFEIDALLRTSIDSFVKFLREEHRDFYSMYVSARTSC
;
A
#
# COMPACT_ATOMS: atom_id res chain seq x y z
N MET A 1 -10.09 16.48 -4.90
CA MET A 1 -9.88 15.09 -4.47
C MET A 1 -8.38 14.88 -4.50
N ASP A 2 -7.79 14.30 -3.45
CA ASP A 2 -6.38 13.87 -3.48
C ASP A 2 -6.29 12.62 -4.36
N THR A 3 -6.38 12.81 -5.68
CA THR A 3 -6.41 11.75 -6.69
C THR A 3 -5.20 10.84 -6.56
N GLN A 4 -4.06 11.39 -6.11
CA GLN A 4 -2.83 10.65 -5.90
C GLN A 4 -2.91 9.61 -4.77
N ALA A 5 -3.63 9.88 -3.68
CA ALA A 5 -3.77 8.94 -2.58
C ALA A 5 -4.63 7.73 -2.98
N ALA A 6 -5.72 7.97 -3.69
CA ALA A 6 -6.59 6.92 -4.21
C ALA A 6 -5.89 6.06 -5.27
N THR A 7 -5.16 6.67 -6.22
CA THR A 7 -4.40 5.93 -7.23
C THR A 7 -3.30 5.07 -6.59
N LYS A 8 -2.56 5.61 -5.60
CA LYS A 8 -1.55 4.83 -4.88
C LYS A 8 -2.15 3.70 -4.06
N LEU A 9 -3.30 3.93 -3.43
CA LEU A 9 -4.00 2.90 -2.68
C LEU A 9 -4.42 1.73 -3.57
N ASP A 10 -4.94 2.00 -4.76
CA ASP A 10 -5.27 0.98 -5.76
C ASP A 10 -4.03 0.14 -6.12
N MET A 11 -2.90 0.81 -6.42
CA MET A 11 -1.62 0.16 -6.65
C MET A 11 -1.16 -0.69 -5.45
N TYR A 12 -1.31 -0.21 -4.22
CA TYR A 12 -0.95 -0.99 -3.03
C TYR A 12 -1.84 -2.22 -2.86
N LYS A 13 -3.15 -2.11 -3.11
CA LYS A 13 -4.09 -3.25 -3.08
C LYS A 13 -3.77 -4.27 -4.17
N ALA A 14 -3.37 -3.83 -5.35
CA ALA A 14 -2.91 -4.72 -6.42
C ALA A 14 -1.65 -5.49 -5.98
N VAL A 15 -0.66 -4.81 -5.38
CA VAL A 15 0.54 -5.45 -4.84
C VAL A 15 0.19 -6.45 -3.73
N GLU A 16 -0.71 -6.07 -2.81
CA GLU A 16 -1.19 -6.96 -1.76
C GLU A 16 -1.81 -8.24 -2.33
N THR A 17 -2.67 -8.09 -3.35
CA THR A 17 -3.34 -9.22 -4.01
C THR A 17 -2.33 -10.18 -4.63
N VAL A 18 -1.35 -9.66 -5.36
CA VAL A 18 -0.30 -10.49 -5.98
C VAL A 18 0.51 -11.21 -4.91
N CYS A 19 0.94 -10.52 -3.85
CA CYS A 19 1.66 -11.16 -2.75
C CYS A 19 0.82 -12.26 -2.08
N MET A 20 -0.48 -12.04 -1.85
CA MET A 20 -1.37 -13.07 -1.27
C MET A 20 -1.54 -14.29 -2.18
N GLN A 21 -1.74 -14.08 -3.48
CA GLN A 21 -1.88 -15.17 -4.46
C GLN A 21 -0.63 -16.04 -4.53
N HIS A 22 0.53 -15.42 -4.32
CA HIS A 22 1.84 -16.03 -4.41
C HIS A 22 2.46 -16.32 -3.04
N HIS A 23 1.63 -16.48 -1.99
CA HIS A 23 2.08 -16.74 -0.62
C HIS A 23 3.07 -17.91 -0.53
N GLY A 24 2.89 -18.97 -1.34
CA GLY A 24 3.79 -20.12 -1.36
C GLY A 24 5.25 -19.80 -1.71
N GLU A 25 5.51 -18.73 -2.46
CA GLU A 25 6.84 -18.40 -2.99
C GLU A 25 7.68 -17.57 -2.00
N TRP A 26 7.04 -16.92 -1.03
CA TRP A 26 7.74 -16.12 -0.02
C TRP A 26 7.43 -16.53 1.43
N ASN A 27 6.51 -17.47 1.68
CA ASN A 27 6.19 -17.96 3.03
C ASN A 27 7.39 -18.62 3.73
N THR A 28 8.38 -19.11 2.97
CA THR A 28 9.64 -19.62 3.51
C THR A 28 10.57 -18.51 4.01
N LEU A 29 10.26 -17.24 3.72
CA LEU A 29 11.03 -16.05 4.07
C LEU A 29 10.33 -15.27 5.20
N PRO A 30 10.70 -15.48 6.47
CA PRO A 30 10.04 -14.82 7.61
C PRO A 30 10.22 -13.30 7.61
N GLU A 31 11.32 -12.80 7.03
CA GLU A 31 11.58 -11.37 6.86
C GLU A 31 10.60 -10.74 5.87
N PHE A 32 10.30 -11.44 4.77
CA PHE A 32 9.28 -11.00 3.83
C PHE A 32 7.91 -10.99 4.48
N GLY A 33 7.51 -12.07 5.16
CA GLY A 33 6.22 -12.15 5.84
C GLY A 33 6.01 -11.04 6.88
N SER A 34 7.08 -10.69 7.62
CA SER A 34 7.07 -9.59 8.59
C SER A 34 6.93 -8.22 7.92
N ALA A 35 7.65 -7.98 6.82
CA ALA A 35 7.55 -6.75 6.04
C ALA A 35 6.17 -6.61 5.37
N PHE A 36 5.66 -7.71 4.81
CA PHE A 36 4.37 -7.78 4.16
C PHE A 36 3.22 -7.55 5.13
N SER A 37 3.27 -8.11 6.34
CA SER A 37 2.27 -7.86 7.38
C SER A 37 2.23 -6.38 7.78
N ARG A 38 3.39 -5.72 7.93
CA ARG A 38 3.46 -4.28 8.21
C ARG A 38 2.91 -3.44 7.05
N PHE A 39 3.18 -3.87 5.82
CA PHE A 39 2.65 -3.26 4.61
C PHE A 39 1.12 -3.35 4.59
N ALA A 40 0.54 -4.55 4.72
CA ALA A 40 -0.90 -4.79 4.70
C ALA A 40 -1.65 -3.97 5.76
N VAL A 41 -1.13 -3.92 7.00
CA VAL A 41 -1.72 -3.10 8.07
C VAL A 41 -1.75 -1.61 7.69
N LYS A 42 -0.68 -1.09 7.11
CA LYS A 42 -0.62 0.33 6.69
C LYS A 42 -1.52 0.62 5.49
N VAL A 43 -1.67 -0.33 4.56
CA VAL A 43 -2.61 -0.22 3.44
C VAL A 43 -4.04 -0.17 3.95
N ALA A 44 -4.41 -1.02 4.91
CA ALA A 44 -5.73 -0.98 5.54
C ALA A 44 -5.98 0.33 6.31
N GLN A 45 -4.98 0.88 7.00
CA GLN A 45 -5.07 2.20 7.63
C GLN A 45 -5.27 3.32 6.61
N LEU A 46 -4.56 3.26 5.48
CA LEU A 46 -4.72 4.23 4.40
C LEU A 46 -6.12 4.15 3.78
N ASP A 47 -6.63 2.93 3.54
CA ASP A 47 -7.96 2.67 3.00
C ASP A 47 -9.06 3.28 3.88
N LEU A 48 -9.00 3.02 5.18
CA LEU A 48 -9.93 3.59 6.16
C LEU A 48 -9.92 5.12 6.13
N LEU A 49 -8.73 5.73 6.16
CA LEU A 49 -8.59 7.18 6.12
C LEU A 49 -9.08 7.78 4.81
N THR A 50 -8.86 7.12 3.68
CA THR A 50 -9.41 7.57 2.39
C THR A 50 -10.93 7.45 2.33
N ASP A 51 -11.51 6.39 2.90
CA ASP A 51 -12.96 6.17 2.97
C ASP A 51 -13.64 7.22 3.86
N GLU A 52 -13.09 7.49 5.05
CA GLU A 52 -13.53 8.55 5.96
C GLU A 52 -13.47 9.94 5.32
N THR A 53 -12.54 10.15 4.39
CA THR A 53 -12.45 11.42 3.64
C THR A 53 -13.49 11.51 2.50
N THR A 54 -14.04 10.37 2.06
CA THR A 54 -15.09 10.29 1.03
C THR A 54 -16.50 10.20 1.57
N ALA A 55 -16.66 9.77 2.83
CA ALA A 55 -17.94 9.75 3.53
C ALA A 55 -18.36 11.18 3.94
N ASP A 56 -19.31 11.71 3.18
CA ASP A 56 -20.19 12.83 3.53
C ASP A 56 -19.71 14.28 3.21
N PRO A 57 -20.30 14.92 2.18
CA PRO A 57 -20.03 16.33 1.86
C PRO A 57 -20.61 17.32 2.89
N LEU A 58 -21.58 16.92 3.73
CA LEU A 58 -22.16 17.75 4.79
C LEU A 58 -21.27 17.78 6.04
N ALA A 59 -20.62 16.67 6.38
CA ALA A 59 -19.63 16.60 7.47
C ALA A 59 -18.42 17.53 7.25
N ARG A 60 -18.09 17.84 5.98
CA ARG A 60 -17.01 18.76 5.59
C ARG A 60 -17.21 20.21 6.03
N GLU A 61 -18.45 20.65 6.27
CA GLU A 61 -18.72 22.07 6.55
C GLU A 61 -18.71 22.40 8.06
N ILE A 62 -19.01 21.41 8.91
CA ILE A 62 -19.23 21.60 10.35
C ILE A 62 -17.94 21.38 11.17
N GLY A 63 -17.00 20.54 10.70
CA GLY A 63 -15.72 20.25 11.35
C GLY A 63 -14.51 20.96 10.72
N LYS A 64 -14.51 22.29 10.66
CA LYS A 64 -13.52 23.07 9.89
C LYS A 64 -12.07 22.99 10.43
N ASN A 65 -11.21 22.50 9.53
CA ASN A 65 -9.83 22.92 9.24
C ASN A 65 -8.65 22.22 9.94
N GLN A 66 -8.68 21.97 11.25
CA GLN A 66 -7.53 21.34 11.91
C GLN A 66 -7.44 19.83 11.66
N ASN A 67 -8.56 19.11 11.77
CA ASN A 67 -8.59 17.65 11.54
C ASN A 67 -8.27 17.28 10.09
N LYS A 68 -8.70 18.08 9.11
CA LYS A 68 -8.41 17.80 7.69
C LYS A 68 -6.93 17.90 7.36
N ALA A 69 -6.23 18.88 7.92
CA ALA A 69 -4.78 19.04 7.73
C ALA A 69 -4.02 17.87 8.38
N LEU A 70 -4.43 17.45 9.58
CA LEU A 70 -3.86 16.31 10.30
C LEU A 70 -4.11 14.98 9.55
N ILE A 71 -5.32 14.76 9.03
CA ILE A 71 -5.65 13.57 8.20
C ILE A 71 -4.81 13.57 6.92
N GLY A 72 -4.71 14.71 6.23
CA GLY A 72 -3.87 14.83 5.03
C GLY A 72 -2.37 14.64 5.30
N GLU A 73 -1.88 15.04 6.48
CA GLU A 73 -0.52 14.72 6.92
C GLU A 73 -0.35 13.23 7.24
N HIS A 74 -1.33 12.62 7.92
CA HIS A 74 -1.33 11.21 8.25
C HIS A 74 -1.34 10.33 7.00
N ILE A 75 -2.18 10.65 6.01
CA ILE A 75 -2.22 9.99 4.70
C ILE A 75 -0.85 10.09 4.03
N ARG A 76 -0.25 11.28 3.95
CA ARG A 76 1.09 11.46 3.35
C ARG A 76 2.17 10.65 4.07
N LYS A 77 2.11 10.59 5.40
CA LYS A 77 3.02 9.78 6.20
C LYS A 77 2.85 8.29 5.91
N LEU A 78 1.61 7.79 5.86
CA LEU A 78 1.33 6.40 5.49
C LEU A 78 1.83 6.10 4.08
N LEU A 79 1.54 6.95 3.09
CA LEU A 79 2.06 6.79 1.73
C LEU A 79 3.59 6.67 1.73
N PHE A 80 4.29 7.53 2.47
CA PHE A 80 5.74 7.49 2.58
C PHE A 80 6.25 6.20 3.25
N GLU A 81 5.63 5.77 4.35
CA GLU A 81 6.01 4.55 5.06
C GLU A 81 5.74 3.29 4.23
N ILE A 82 4.62 3.25 3.52
CA ILE A 82 4.27 2.14 2.61
C ILE A 82 5.26 2.07 1.46
N ASP A 83 5.56 3.21 0.80
CA ASP A 83 6.58 3.26 -0.27
C ASP A 83 7.97 2.87 0.24
N ALA A 84 8.34 3.29 1.45
CA ALA A 84 9.61 2.91 2.06
C ALA A 84 9.66 1.39 2.30
N LEU A 85 8.64 0.80 2.91
CA LEU A 85 8.56 -0.65 3.14
C LEU A 85 8.62 -1.46 1.85
N LEU A 86 7.91 -1.01 0.82
CA LEU A 86 8.00 -1.61 -0.51
C LEU A 86 9.44 -1.56 -1.01
N ARG A 87 10.05 -0.36 -1.06
CA ARG A 87 11.39 -0.17 -1.64
C ARG A 87 12.51 -0.88 -0.88
N THR A 88 12.47 -0.88 0.45
CA THR A 88 13.56 -1.41 1.26
C THR A 88 13.49 -2.92 1.40
N SER A 89 12.27 -3.46 1.53
CA SER A 89 12.07 -4.86 1.87
C SER A 89 11.46 -5.60 0.69
N ILE A 90 10.22 -5.30 0.32
CA ILE A 90 9.44 -6.14 -0.60
C ILE A 90 10.06 -6.14 -2.02
N ASP A 91 10.41 -4.97 -2.57
CA ASP A 91 11.06 -4.81 -3.87
C ASP A 91 12.42 -5.53 -3.94
N SER A 92 13.20 -5.47 -2.86
CA SER A 92 14.50 -6.14 -2.75
C SER A 92 14.35 -7.66 -2.80
N PHE A 93 13.38 -8.20 -2.06
CA PHE A 93 13.11 -9.63 -2.04
C PHE A 93 12.51 -10.13 -3.35
N VAL A 94 11.55 -9.41 -3.92
CA VAL A 94 10.95 -9.81 -5.20
C VAL A 94 12.01 -9.82 -6.31
N LYS A 95 12.98 -8.90 -6.29
CA LYS A 95 14.14 -8.94 -7.20
C LYS A 95 15.01 -10.19 -7.00
N PHE A 96 15.20 -10.64 -5.76
CA PHE A 96 15.93 -11.87 -5.47
C PHE A 96 15.19 -13.11 -6.02
N LEU A 97 13.86 -13.12 -5.91
CA LEU A 97 13.02 -14.20 -6.44
C LEU A 97 12.80 -14.13 -7.97
N ARG A 98 13.38 -13.14 -8.67
CA ARG A 98 13.17 -12.94 -10.11
C ARG A 98 13.56 -14.17 -10.94
N GLU A 99 14.66 -14.83 -10.61
CA GLU A 99 15.18 -15.93 -11.43
C GLU A 99 14.39 -17.23 -11.23
N GLU A 100 13.97 -17.50 -9.99
CA GLU A 100 13.26 -18.71 -9.57
C GLU A 100 11.74 -18.60 -9.79
N HIS A 101 11.18 -17.39 -9.60
CA HIS A 101 9.74 -17.11 -9.61
C HIS A 101 9.42 -15.97 -10.59
N ARG A 102 9.66 -16.21 -11.88
CA ARG A 102 9.48 -15.19 -12.94
C ARG A 102 8.05 -14.66 -13.08
N ASP A 103 7.06 -15.54 -12.99
CA ASP A 103 5.64 -15.16 -13.09
C ASP A 103 5.24 -14.21 -11.96
N PHE A 104 5.62 -14.54 -10.72
CA PHE A 104 5.42 -13.68 -9.55
C PHE A 104 6.12 -12.34 -9.70
N TYR A 105 7.38 -12.34 -10.12
CA TYR A 105 8.12 -11.11 -10.38
C TYR A 105 7.41 -10.22 -11.40
N SER A 106 6.93 -10.79 -12.50
CA SER A 106 6.23 -10.06 -13.56
C SER A 106 4.90 -9.48 -13.09
N MET A 107 4.09 -10.26 -12.37
CA MET A 107 2.81 -9.80 -11.81
C MET A 107 3.02 -8.72 -10.76
N TYR A 108 4.03 -8.88 -9.89
CA TYR A 108 4.37 -7.91 -8.86
C TYR A 108 4.80 -6.57 -9.46
N VAL A 109 5.71 -6.59 -10.44
CA VAL A 109 6.15 -5.36 -11.11
C VAL A 109 4.99 -4.68 -11.82
N SER A 110 4.13 -5.45 -12.49
CA SER A 110 2.94 -4.92 -13.15
C SER A 110 2.05 -4.20 -12.14
N ALA A 111 1.72 -4.85 -11.02
CA ALA A 111 0.95 -4.24 -9.93
C ALA A 111 1.62 -2.99 -9.34
N ARG A 112 2.96 -2.99 -9.22
CA ARG A 112 3.75 -1.86 -8.69
C ARG A 112 3.78 -0.65 -9.64
N THR A 113 3.55 -0.88 -10.92
CA THR A 113 3.51 0.16 -11.96
C THR A 113 2.10 0.54 -12.42
N SER A 114 1.07 -0.17 -11.94
CA SER A 114 -0.34 0.18 -12.17
C SER A 114 -0.65 1.51 -11.48
N CYS A 115 -0.50 2.62 -12.21
CA CYS A 115 -0.90 3.97 -11.83
C CYS A 115 -1.25 4.76 -13.08
#